data_AF-A0A7W1DE36-F1
#
_entry.id   AF-A0A7W1DE36-F1
#
_cell.length_a   1.000
_cell.length_b   1.000
_cell.length_c   1.000
_cell.angle_alpha   90.00
_cell.angle_beta   90.00
_cell.angle_gamma   90.00
#
_symmetry.space_group_name_H-M   'P 1'
#
loop_
_entity.id
_entity.type
_entity.pdbx_description
1 polymer ?
#
loop_
_entity_poly.entity_id
_entity_poly.type
_entity_poly.pdbx_seq_one_letter_code
_entity_poly.pdbx_strand_id
1 'polypeptide(L)' 'MAVAVWKYQPNADELLQFRLQNGWEPTPSSLKDGDKILGHAACSINS' A
#
# COMPACT_ATOMS: atom_id res chain seq x y z
N MET A 1 -0.94 -4.98 -18.47
CA MET A 1 -1.45 -4.41 -17.21
C MET A 1 -2.31 -5.48 -16.54
N ALA A 2 -1.91 -5.98 -15.38
CA ALA A 2 -2.73 -6.95 -14.63
C ALA A 2 -3.70 -6.19 -13.71
N VAL A 3 -4.96 -6.61 -13.67
CA VAL A 3 -6.02 -6.02 -12.83
C VAL A 3 -6.54 -7.09 -11.88
N ALA A 4 -6.69 -6.74 -10.60
CA ALA A 4 -7.27 -7.63 -9.60
C ALA A 4 -8.81 -7.57 -9.64
N VAL A 5 -9.46 -8.74 -9.64
CA VAL A 5 -10.92 -8.86 -9.65
C VAL A 5 -11.38 -9.51 -8.34
N TRP A 6 -12.39 -8.92 -7.70
CA TRP A 6 -12.89 -9.32 -6.39
C TRP A 6 -14.38 -9.72 -6.49
N LYS A 7 -14.79 -10.73 -5.72
CA LYS A 7 -16.19 -11.18 -5.65
C LYS A 7 -17.08 -10.29 -4.77
N TYR A 8 -16.45 -9.42 -3.97
CA TYR A 8 -17.08 -8.48 -3.05
C TYR A 8 -16.33 -7.15 -3.11
N GLN A 9 -16.82 -6.12 -2.43
CA GLN A 9 -16.11 -4.84 -2.33
C GLN A 9 -15.06 -4.93 -1.21
N PRO A 10 -13.75 -5.00 -1.54
CA PRO A 10 -12.72 -5.04 -0.51
C PRO A 10 -12.58 -3.69 0.20
N ASN A 11 -12.13 -3.74 1.44
CA ASN A 11 -11.74 -2.54 2.18
C ASN A 11 -10.29 -2.12 1.85
N ALA A 12 -9.87 -0.97 2.41
CA ALA A 12 -8.55 -0.40 2.13
C ALA A 12 -7.39 -1.29 2.60
N ASP A 13 -7.55 -2.00 3.73
CA ASP A 13 -6.54 -2.91 4.27
C ASP A 13 -6.36 -4.14 3.38
N GLU A 14 -7.46 -4.76 2.96
CA GLU A 14 -7.44 -5.91 2.06
C GLU A 14 -6.77 -5.57 0.72
N LEU A 15 -7.07 -4.39 0.18
CA LEU A 15 -6.43 -3.90 -1.05
C LEU A 15 -4.92 -3.71 -0.88
N LEU A 16 -4.49 -3.13 0.25
CA LEU A 16 -3.07 -2.91 0.54
C LEU A 16 -2.35 -4.25 0.74
N GLN A 17 -2.90 -5.15 1.54
CA GLN A 17 -2.32 -6.47 1.80
C GLN A 17 -2.20 -7.28 0.51
N PHE A 18 -3.23 -7.27 -0.34
CA PHE A 18 -3.17 -7.94 -1.63
C PHE A 18 -2.02 -7.40 -2.49
N ARG A 19 -1.85 -6.07 -2.56
CA ARG A 19 -0.74 -5.46 -3.32
C ARG A 19 0.62 -5.89 -2.80
N LEU A 20 0.83 -5.82 -1.48
CA LEU A 20 2.09 -6.22 -0.83
C LEU A 20 2.42 -7.69 -1.10
N GLN A 21 1.45 -8.60 -0.99
CA GLN A 21 1.62 -10.03 -1.29
C GLN A 21 1.96 -10.30 -2.77
N ASN A 22 1.56 -9.40 -3.67
CA ASN A 22 1.87 -9.48 -5.09
C ASN A 22 3.16 -8.72 -5.47
N GLY A 23 4.00 -8.38 -4.49
CA GLY A 23 5.31 -7.77 -4.71
C GLY A 23 5.27 -6.28 -5.03
N TRP A 24 4.13 -5.61 -4.80
CA TRP A 24 4.10 -4.15 -4.82
C TRP A 24 4.77 -3.60 -3.56
N GLU A 25 5.64 -2.61 -3.74
CA GLU A 25 6.28 -1.89 -2.64
C GLU A 25 5.84 -0.42 -2.65
N PRO A 26 5.59 0.17 -1.47
CA PRO A 26 5.28 1.58 -1.38
C PRO A 26 6.50 2.43 -1.72
N THR A 27 6.30 3.46 -2.53
CA THR A 27 7.35 4.40 -2.88
C THR A 27 7.53 5.43 -1.78
N PRO A 28 8.72 5.55 -1.16
CA PRO A 28 9.02 6.65 -0.25
C PRO A 28 8.95 7.98 -0.99
N SER A 29 8.40 8.99 -0.32
CA SER A 29 8.41 10.37 -0.78
C SER A 29 9.45 11.16 -0.01
N SER A 30 10.26 11.95 -0.71
CA SER A 30 11.24 12.82 -0.07
C SER A 30 10.58 13.99 0.62
N LEU A 31 10.72 14.06 1.94
CA LEU A 31 10.20 15.14 2.78
C LEU A 31 11.37 15.85 3.47
N LYS A 32 11.09 17.02 4.05
CA LYS A 32 12.07 17.83 4.80
C LYS A 32 12.76 17.06 5.95
N ASP A 33 12.06 16.09 6.55
CA ASP A 33 12.52 15.30 7.69
C ASP A 33 13.03 13.91 7.25
N GLY A 34 13.39 13.76 5.97
CA GLY A 34 13.82 12.50 5.35
C GLY A 34 12.74 11.80 4.53
N ASP A 35 13.13 10.72 3.85
CA ASP A 35 12.22 9.91 3.03
C ASP A 35 11.20 9.18 3.91
N LYS A 36 9.91 9.31 3.57
CA LYS A 36 8.83 8.64 4.31
C LYS A 36 7.80 8.04 3.36
N ILE A 37 7.25 6.89 3.74
CA ILE A 37 6.04 6.34 3.12
C ILE A 37 4.84 7.18 3.60
N LEU A 38 3.93 7.47 2.68
CA LEU A 38 2.73 8.29 2.93
C LEU A 38 1.44 7.50 2.78
N GLY A 39 0.33 8.09 3.25
CA GLY A 39 -1.01 7.54 3.11
C GLY A 39 -1.25 6.27 3.94
N HIS A 40 -2.21 5.46 3.53
CA HIS A 40 -2.62 4.24 4.25
C HIS A 40 -1.48 3.23 4.44
N ALA A 41 -0.59 3.13 3.45
CA ALA A 41 0.59 2.26 3.53
C ALA A 41 1.53 2.64 4.69
N ALA A 42 1.62 3.93 5.05
CA ALA A 42 2.44 4.38 6.15
C ALA A 42 1.98 3.84 7.51
N CYS A 43 0.66 3.73 7.70
CA CYS A 43 0.08 3.19 8.93
C CYS A 43 0.36 1.68 9.08
N SER A 44 0.25 0.93 7.99
CA SER A 44 0.38 -0.54 8.04
C SER A 44 1.81 -1.06 8.15
N ILE A 45 2.82 -0.27 7.76
CA ILE A 45 4.23 -0.72 7.71
C ILE A 45 5.03 -0.26 8.93
N ASN A 46 4.63 0.85 9.54
CA ASN A 46 5.27 1.36 10.76
C ASN A 46 4.59 0.87 12.06
N SER A 47 3.69 -0.12 11.97
CA SER A 47 3.01 -0.74 13.13
C SER A 47 3.75 -1.96 13.65
#